data_AF-K5BBV7-F1
#
_entry.id   AF-K5BBV7-F1
#
_cell.length_a   1.000
_cell.length_b   1.000
_cell.length_c   1.000
_cell.angle_alpha   90.00
_cell.angle_beta   90.00
_cell.angle_gamma   90.00
#
_symmetry.space_group_name_H-M   'P 1'
#
loop_
_entity.id
_entity.type
_entity.pdbx_description
1 polymer ?
#
loop_
_entity_poly.entity_id
_entity_poly.type
_entity_poly.pdbx_seq_one_letter_code
_entity_poly.pdbx_strand_id
1 'polypeptide(L)'
;MAAAAPRAMWRATQSWLYRHPEANEPSELGYALSRLGGVVAILVCLFIGSVLILDEQRWEAERKAADEAAAAKAAFVPPAPEDRGLLPVIGYTVDQTRSGYSVEVYYLAPYIASPHMGPCVIREQLSMWPDRRGANVTLRLVWAPEQSFQMSKSDECRPIGTTVKSSLVRLAEPPAPGALTTSGPVARADAELVPAAEGNVIPALDEPPPGARWRSNDATLRGQLPIVNY
;
A
#
# COMPACT_ATOMS: atom_id res chain seq x y z
N MET A 1 -32.62 -25.30 41.04
CA MET A 1 -31.23 -25.52 40.57
C MET A 1 -30.39 -25.97 41.76
N ALA A 2 -30.19 -27.27 41.94
CA ALA A 2 -29.29 -27.78 42.97
C ALA A 2 -27.90 -27.94 42.33
N ALA A 3 -27.07 -26.90 42.46
CA ALA A 3 -25.64 -27.01 42.14
C ALA A 3 -25.01 -27.96 43.17
N ALA A 4 -24.89 -29.25 42.80
CA ALA A 4 -24.26 -30.37 43.49
C ALA A 4 -24.56 -30.51 45.01
N ALA A 5 -25.13 -31.63 45.44
CA ALA A 5 -25.25 -31.98 46.86
C ALA A 5 -23.91 -32.52 47.39
N PRO A 6 -22.97 -31.68 47.87
CA PRO A 6 -21.57 -32.06 47.99
C PRO A 6 -21.38 -33.02 49.17
N ARG A 7 -22.25 -32.90 50.18
CA ARG A 7 -22.40 -33.80 51.31
C ARG A 7 -22.75 -35.23 50.90
N ALA A 8 -23.72 -35.40 50.01
CA ALA A 8 -24.09 -36.71 49.48
C ALA A 8 -22.96 -37.31 48.62
N MET A 9 -22.28 -36.48 47.84
CA MET A 9 -21.14 -36.88 47.00
C MET A 9 -19.93 -37.32 47.82
N TRP A 10 -19.57 -36.56 48.86
CA TRP A 10 -18.48 -36.90 49.78
C TRP A 10 -18.78 -38.21 50.52
N ARG A 11 -20.01 -38.39 50.99
CA ARG A 11 -20.44 -39.67 51.59
C ARG A 11 -20.35 -40.84 50.63
N ALA A 12 -20.72 -40.65 49.37
CA ALA A 12 -20.65 -41.72 48.37
C ALA A 12 -19.21 -42.04 47.91
N THR A 13 -18.29 -41.06 47.90
CA THR A 13 -16.98 -41.20 47.23
C THR A 13 -15.79 -41.18 48.17
N GLN A 14 -15.89 -40.59 49.36
CA GLN A 14 -14.74 -40.36 50.25
C GLN A 14 -14.96 -40.83 51.70
N SER A 15 -16.20 -41.03 52.14
CA SER A 15 -16.45 -41.47 53.53
C SER A 15 -15.78 -42.80 53.88
N TRP A 16 -15.67 -43.71 52.91
CA TRP A 16 -15.05 -45.02 53.09
C TRP A 16 -13.55 -44.95 53.40
N LEU A 17 -12.89 -43.83 53.11
CA LEU A 17 -11.48 -43.61 53.40
C LEU A 17 -11.23 -43.43 54.91
N TYR A 18 -12.28 -43.12 55.69
CA TYR A 18 -12.19 -42.79 57.11
C TYR A 18 -12.88 -43.83 57.99
N ARG A 19 -12.20 -44.25 59.06
CA ARG A 19 -12.75 -45.19 60.06
C ARG A 19 -13.97 -44.63 60.80
N HIS A 20 -14.04 -43.30 60.95
CA HIS A 20 -15.16 -42.57 61.56
C HIS A 20 -15.60 -41.40 60.65
N PRO A 21 -16.46 -41.66 59.65
CA PRO A 21 -16.79 -40.66 58.64
C PRO A 21 -17.59 -39.47 59.17
N GLU A 22 -18.44 -39.67 60.18
CA GLU A 22 -19.21 -38.58 60.80
C GLU A 22 -18.31 -37.54 61.50
N ALA A 23 -17.13 -37.95 61.99
CA ALA A 23 -16.20 -37.08 62.73
C ALA A 23 -15.23 -36.31 61.80
N ASN A 24 -15.03 -36.79 60.57
CA ASN A 24 -14.14 -36.19 59.57
C ASN A 24 -14.90 -35.55 58.40
N GLU A 25 -16.21 -35.37 58.56
CA GLU A 25 -17.04 -34.72 57.55
C GLU A 25 -16.62 -33.25 57.36
N PRO A 26 -16.50 -32.75 56.11
CA PRO A 26 -16.25 -31.34 55.85
C PRO A 26 -17.27 -30.44 56.55
N SER A 27 -16.81 -29.31 57.10
CA SER A 27 -17.70 -28.32 57.69
C SER A 27 -18.63 -27.69 56.65
N GLU A 28 -19.72 -27.07 57.08
CA GLU A 28 -20.67 -26.38 56.17
C GLU A 28 -19.98 -25.32 55.29
N LEU A 29 -18.95 -24.65 55.83
CA LEU A 29 -18.10 -23.72 55.06
C LEU A 29 -17.32 -24.46 53.95
N GLY A 30 -16.78 -25.64 54.26
CA GLY A 30 -16.09 -26.50 53.30
C GLY A 30 -17.01 -26.93 52.15
N TYR A 31 -18.24 -27.32 52.46
CA TYR A 31 -19.24 -27.65 51.45
C TYR A 31 -19.69 -26.43 50.62
N ALA A 32 -19.80 -25.25 51.22
CA ALA A 32 -20.09 -24.00 50.50
C ALA A 32 -18.96 -23.62 49.53
N LEU A 33 -17.70 -23.74 49.95
CA LEU A 33 -16.52 -23.55 49.10
C LEU A 33 -16.48 -24.53 47.93
N SER A 34 -16.82 -25.80 48.14
CA SER A 34 -16.92 -26.80 47.06
C SER A 34 -17.97 -26.43 46.02
N ARG A 35 -19.14 -25.91 46.44
CA ARG A 35 -20.19 -25.46 45.52
C ARG A 35 -19.73 -24.25 44.70
N LEU A 36 -19.10 -23.27 45.33
CA LEU A 36 -18.54 -22.10 44.64
C LEU A 36 -17.45 -22.51 43.63
N GLY A 37 -16.55 -23.41 44.01
CA GLY A 37 -15.53 -23.96 43.12
C GLY A 37 -16.14 -24.65 41.89
N GLY A 38 -17.20 -25.43 42.07
CA GLY A 38 -17.93 -26.04 40.96
C GLY A 38 -18.57 -25.02 40.00
N VAL A 39 -19.18 -23.96 40.53
CA VAL A 39 -19.75 -22.88 39.71
C VAL A 39 -18.66 -22.14 38.93
N VAL A 40 -17.54 -21.81 39.58
CA VAL A 40 -16.40 -21.15 38.93
C VAL A 40 -15.83 -22.04 37.83
N ALA A 41 -15.66 -23.34 38.06
CA ALA A 41 -15.18 -24.29 37.05
C ALA A 41 -16.10 -24.32 35.81
N ILE A 42 -17.43 -24.34 36.01
CA ILE A 42 -18.39 -24.28 34.91
C ILE A 42 -18.26 -22.98 34.13
N LEU A 43 -18.16 -21.84 34.82
CA LEU A 43 -17.99 -20.53 34.18
C LEU A 43 -16.68 -20.46 33.37
N VAL A 44 -15.59 -21.00 33.91
CA VAL A 44 -14.31 -21.09 33.20
C VAL A 44 -14.43 -21.98 31.96
N CYS A 45 -15.08 -23.13 32.06
CA CYS A 45 -15.31 -24.00 30.90
C CYS A 45 -16.17 -23.31 29.82
N LEU A 46 -17.25 -22.62 30.21
CA LEU A 46 -18.08 -21.85 29.27
C LEU A 46 -17.29 -20.72 28.61
N PHE A 47 -16.47 -20.01 29.39
CA PHE A 47 -15.62 -18.95 28.88
C PHE A 47 -14.61 -19.50 27.86
N ILE A 48 -13.84 -20.53 28.22
CA ILE A 48 -12.87 -21.15 27.31
C ILE A 48 -13.56 -21.69 26.06
N GLY A 49 -14.67 -22.43 26.21
CA GLY A 49 -15.45 -22.95 25.09
C GLY A 49 -15.94 -21.83 24.17
N SER A 50 -16.43 -20.72 24.73
CA SER A 50 -16.89 -19.57 23.93
C SER A 50 -15.75 -18.91 23.15
N VAL A 51 -14.56 -18.76 23.74
CA VAL A 51 -13.38 -18.19 23.07
C VAL A 51 -12.96 -19.07 21.90
N LEU A 52 -12.90 -20.39 22.08
CA LEU A 52 -12.53 -21.33 21.01
C LEU A 52 -13.52 -21.30 19.85
N ILE A 53 -14.83 -21.27 20.13
CA ILE A 53 -15.86 -21.19 19.08
C ILE A 53 -15.77 -19.86 18.34
N LEU A 54 -15.59 -18.74 19.04
CA LEU A 54 -15.46 -17.42 18.40
C LEU A 54 -14.21 -17.33 17.52
N ASP A 55 -13.09 -17.94 17.95
CA ASP A 55 -11.85 -17.99 17.18
C ASP A 55 -12.01 -18.80 15.89
N GLU A 56 -12.65 -19.97 15.98
CA GLU A 56 -12.96 -20.81 14.81
C GLU A 56 -13.88 -20.08 13.83
N GLN A 57 -14.96 -19.46 14.32
CA GLN A 57 -15.88 -18.67 13.50
C GLN A 57 -15.17 -17.50 12.82
N ARG A 58 -14.27 -16.81 13.53
CA ARG A 58 -13.47 -15.72 12.98
C ARG A 58 -12.54 -16.23 11.88
N TRP A 59 -11.82 -17.33 12.12
CA TRP A 59 -10.93 -17.92 11.13
C TRP A 59 -11.67 -18.39 9.89
N GLU A 60 -12.83 -19.04 10.05
CA GLU A 60 -13.69 -19.42 8.94
C GLU A 60 -14.22 -18.21 8.16
N ALA A 61 -14.62 -17.14 8.85
CA ALA A 61 -15.06 -15.90 8.22
C ALA A 61 -13.92 -15.22 7.45
N GLU A 62 -12.70 -15.18 8.02
CA GLU A 62 -11.51 -14.66 7.36
C GLU A 62 -11.17 -15.49 6.12
N ARG A 63 -11.27 -16.82 6.18
CA ARG A 63 -11.07 -17.70 5.02
C ARG A 63 -12.13 -17.50 3.94
N LYS A 64 -13.42 -17.49 4.31
CA LYS A 64 -14.52 -17.24 3.36
C LYS A 64 -14.36 -15.88 2.69
N ALA A 65 -14.02 -14.84 3.44
CA ALA A 65 -13.78 -13.51 2.90
C ALA A 65 -12.55 -13.50 1.96
N ALA A 66 -11.48 -14.21 2.31
CA ALA A 66 -10.30 -14.36 1.45
C ALA A 66 -10.62 -15.13 0.15
N ASP A 67 -11.40 -16.21 0.24
CA ASP A 67 -11.84 -17.02 -0.90
C ASP A 67 -12.77 -16.22 -1.82
N GLU A 68 -13.73 -15.48 -1.25
CA GLU A 68 -14.61 -14.56 -1.99
C GLU A 68 -13.80 -13.45 -2.67
N ALA A 69 -12.83 -12.85 -1.97
CA ALA A 69 -11.95 -11.84 -2.55
C ALA A 69 -11.07 -12.42 -3.66
N ALA A 70 -10.57 -13.65 -3.51
CA ALA A 70 -9.80 -14.34 -4.53
C ALA A 70 -10.67 -14.70 -5.74
N ALA A 71 -11.89 -15.18 -5.53
CA ALA A 71 -12.86 -15.47 -6.58
C ALA A 71 -13.27 -14.20 -7.33
N ALA A 72 -13.51 -13.09 -6.62
CA ALA A 72 -13.81 -11.79 -7.22
C ALA A 72 -12.63 -11.26 -8.06
N LYS A 73 -11.39 -11.43 -7.58
CA LYS A 73 -10.19 -11.11 -8.37
C LYS A 73 -10.06 -12.00 -9.61
N ALA A 74 -10.32 -13.29 -9.49
CA ALA A 74 -10.25 -14.23 -10.61
C ALA A 74 -11.35 -14.01 -11.65
N ALA A 75 -12.54 -13.57 -11.21
CA ALA A 75 -13.66 -13.24 -12.10
C ALA A 75 -13.52 -11.85 -12.75
N PHE A 76 -12.71 -10.96 -12.17
CA PHE A 76 -12.50 -9.64 -12.73
C PHE A 76 -11.64 -9.71 -13.99
N VAL A 77 -12.25 -9.35 -15.12
CA VAL A 77 -11.52 -9.16 -16.37
C VAL A 77 -11.11 -7.69 -16.44
N PRO A 78 -9.80 -7.37 -16.33
CA PRO A 78 -9.35 -5.99 -16.40
C PRO A 78 -9.65 -5.41 -17.79
N PRO A 79 -10.10 -4.14 -17.87
CA PRO A 79 -10.23 -3.47 -19.15
C PRO A 79 -8.86 -3.34 -19.82
N ALA A 80 -8.86 -3.16 -21.14
CA ALA A 80 -7.63 -2.86 -21.87
C ALA A 80 -6.98 -1.59 -21.29
N PRO A 81 -5.64 -1.54 -21.16
CA PRO A 81 -4.94 -0.34 -20.74
C PRO A 81 -5.33 0.86 -21.60
N GLU A 82 -5.78 1.92 -20.95
CA GLU A 82 -6.23 3.14 -21.60
C GLU A 82 -5.13 4.21 -21.55
N ASP A 83 -4.84 4.80 -22.70
CA ASP A 83 -3.88 5.88 -22.81
C ASP A 83 -4.48 7.19 -22.28
N ARG A 84 -3.88 7.74 -21.22
CA ARG A 84 -4.32 8.99 -20.59
C ARG A 84 -3.57 10.22 -21.11
N GLY A 85 -2.66 10.03 -22.06
CA GLY A 85 -1.91 11.12 -22.69
C GLY A 85 -0.51 11.32 -22.12
N LEU A 86 0.15 12.35 -22.64
CA LEU A 86 1.56 12.66 -22.36
C LEU A 86 1.70 13.53 -21.12
N LEU A 87 2.74 13.28 -20.33
CA LEU A 87 3.03 14.02 -19.11
C LEU A 87 3.92 15.24 -19.41
N PRO A 88 3.67 16.39 -18.76
CA PRO A 88 4.52 17.57 -18.93
C PRO A 88 5.90 17.35 -18.34
N VAL A 89 6.94 17.48 -19.16
CA VAL A 89 8.34 17.40 -18.72
C VAL A 89 8.78 18.77 -18.23
N ILE A 90 9.39 18.84 -17.05
CA ILE A 90 9.91 20.10 -16.48
C ILE A 90 11.31 20.37 -17.01
N GLY A 91 12.19 19.38 -16.94
CA GLY A 91 13.61 19.53 -17.24
C GLY A 91 14.42 18.32 -16.80
N TYR A 92 15.75 18.42 -16.86
CA TYR A 92 16.63 17.36 -16.39
C TYR A 92 17.85 17.88 -15.64
N THR A 93 18.36 17.09 -14.70
CA THR A 93 19.70 17.26 -14.10
C THR A 93 20.63 16.15 -14.58
N VAL A 94 21.94 16.40 -14.55
CA VAL A 94 22.96 15.43 -14.97
C VAL A 94 23.96 15.22 -13.85
N ASP A 95 24.10 13.97 -13.43
CA ASP A 95 25.12 13.54 -12.49
C ASP A 95 26.14 12.63 -13.17
N GLN A 96 27.42 12.90 -12.95
CA GLN A 96 28.47 11.99 -13.40
C GLN A 96 28.54 10.77 -12.46
N THR A 97 28.52 9.58 -13.03
CA THR A 97 28.67 8.31 -12.31
C THR A 97 29.95 7.59 -12.72
N ARG A 98 30.33 6.55 -11.99
CA ARG A 98 31.50 5.72 -12.34
C ARG A 98 31.39 5.05 -13.72
N SER A 99 30.18 4.89 -14.24
CA SER A 99 29.88 4.12 -15.47
C SER A 99 29.32 4.97 -16.62
N GLY A 100 29.38 6.31 -16.52
CA GLY A 100 28.77 7.23 -17.49
C GLY A 100 27.99 8.34 -16.80
N TYR A 101 26.88 8.76 -17.38
CA TYR A 101 26.08 9.88 -16.88
C TYR A 101 24.68 9.40 -16.50
N SER A 102 24.21 9.88 -15.36
CA SER A 102 22.86 9.68 -14.87
C SER A 102 22.08 10.96 -15.12
N VAL A 103 21.11 10.89 -16.01
CA VAL A 103 20.21 11.98 -16.33
C VAL A 103 18.91 11.75 -15.59
N GLU A 104 18.56 12.65 -14.68
CA GLU A 104 17.28 12.58 -13.98
C GLU A 104 16.31 13.55 -14.65
N VAL A 105 15.29 13.01 -15.31
CA VAL A 105 14.26 13.77 -16.03
C VAL A 105 13.07 13.99 -15.11
N TYR A 106 12.75 15.25 -14.83
CA TYR A 106 11.65 15.64 -13.97
C TYR A 106 10.40 15.96 -14.77
N TYR A 107 9.24 15.59 -14.24
CA TYR A 107 7.96 15.77 -14.89
C TYR A 107 6.83 15.93 -13.88
N LEU A 108 5.73 16.52 -14.35
CA LEU A 108 4.50 16.66 -13.58
C LEU A 108 3.61 15.44 -13.80
N ALA A 109 3.08 14.88 -12.72
CA ALA A 109 2.17 13.75 -12.76
C ALA A 109 1.11 13.86 -11.65
N PRO A 110 -0.05 13.20 -11.77
CA PRO A 110 -0.98 13.14 -10.66
C PRO A 110 -0.35 12.33 -9.52
N TYR A 111 -0.73 12.64 -8.28
CA TYR A 111 -0.13 12.03 -7.09
C TYR A 111 -0.20 10.49 -7.13
N ILE A 112 -1.32 9.95 -7.60
CA ILE A 112 -1.57 8.51 -7.69
C ILE A 112 -0.74 7.79 -8.77
N ALA A 113 -0.10 8.54 -9.67
CA ALA A 113 0.71 7.96 -10.73
C ALA A 113 1.96 7.29 -10.17
N SER A 114 2.28 6.11 -10.66
CA SER A 114 3.45 5.34 -10.23
C SER A 114 4.19 4.78 -11.43
N PRO A 115 5.53 4.74 -11.42
CA PRO A 115 6.29 4.09 -12.50
C PRO A 115 6.16 2.56 -12.48
N HIS A 116 5.67 1.97 -11.37
CA HIS A 116 5.75 0.52 -11.18
C HIS A 116 4.42 -0.15 -10.80
N MET A 117 3.57 0.47 -9.99
CA MET A 117 2.46 -0.21 -9.32
C MET A 117 1.19 0.63 -9.25
N GLY A 118 0.04 -0.04 -9.29
CA GLY A 118 -1.27 0.59 -9.19
C GLY A 118 -1.89 0.89 -10.55
N PRO A 119 -3.11 1.44 -10.56
CA PRO A 119 -3.90 1.50 -11.79
C PRO A 119 -3.51 2.67 -12.70
N CYS A 120 -2.75 3.65 -12.19
CA CYS A 120 -2.29 4.80 -12.94
C CYS A 120 -0.77 4.72 -13.11
N VAL A 121 -0.33 4.22 -14.26
CA VAL A 121 1.06 3.83 -14.49
C VAL A 121 1.74 4.81 -15.43
N ILE A 122 2.97 5.18 -15.10
CA ILE A 122 3.83 5.99 -15.96
C ILE A 122 4.61 5.04 -16.86
N ARG A 123 4.47 5.21 -18.17
CA ARG A 123 5.26 4.50 -19.18
C ARG A 123 6.26 5.45 -19.78
N GLU A 124 7.53 5.15 -19.57
CA GLU A 124 8.63 5.83 -20.21
C GLU A 124 8.95 5.14 -21.53
N GLN A 125 9.01 5.94 -22.59
CA GLN A 125 9.51 5.52 -23.89
C GLN A 125 10.79 6.31 -24.18
N LEU A 126 11.90 5.60 -24.19
CA LEU A 126 13.23 6.14 -24.48
C LEU A 126 13.68 5.67 -25.87
N SER A 127 13.94 6.62 -26.76
CA SER A 127 14.59 6.33 -28.05
C SER A 127 15.87 7.15 -28.17
N MET A 128 17.00 6.45 -28.09
CA MET A 128 18.31 7.07 -28.31
C MET A 128 18.49 7.47 -29.77
N TRP A 129 19.17 8.59 -29.99
CA TRP A 129 19.53 9.03 -31.32
C TRP A 129 20.64 8.15 -31.92
N PRO A 130 20.80 8.11 -33.26
CA PRO A 130 21.81 7.27 -33.91
C PRO A 130 23.25 7.55 -33.46
N ASP A 131 23.55 8.82 -33.13
CA ASP A 131 24.85 9.26 -32.63
C ASP A 131 25.05 8.97 -31.13
N ARG A 132 24.01 8.50 -30.43
CA ARG A 132 23.97 8.24 -28.98
C ARG A 132 24.32 9.46 -28.11
N ARG A 133 24.30 10.65 -28.68
CA ARG A 133 24.56 11.91 -27.96
C ARG A 133 23.29 12.56 -27.45
N GLY A 134 22.15 12.08 -27.90
CA GLY A 134 20.83 12.51 -27.50
C GLY A 134 19.82 11.37 -27.38
N ALA A 135 18.66 11.71 -26.84
CA ALA A 135 17.52 10.81 -26.74
C ALA A 135 16.21 11.59 -26.81
N ASN A 136 15.18 10.95 -27.33
CA ASN A 136 13.81 11.36 -27.11
C ASN A 136 13.27 10.58 -25.90
N VAL A 137 12.86 11.32 -24.87
CA VAL A 137 12.27 10.83 -23.63
C VAL A 137 10.81 11.24 -23.62
N THR A 138 9.92 10.29 -23.91
CA THR A 138 8.47 10.53 -23.90
C THR A 138 7.84 9.80 -22.72
N LEU A 139 7.12 10.54 -21.88
CA LEU A 139 6.45 10.02 -20.70
C LEU A 139 4.94 10.03 -20.92
N ARG A 140 4.32 8.86 -20.77
CA ARG A 140 2.90 8.66 -20.99
C ARG A 140 2.24 8.13 -19.72
N LEU A 141 1.05 8.64 -19.45
CA LEU A 141 0.20 8.13 -18.39
C LEU A 141 -0.74 7.07 -18.96
N VAL A 142 -0.84 5.93 -18.30
CA VAL A 142 -1.69 4.81 -18.72
C VAL A 142 -2.57 4.38 -17.55
N TRP A 143 -3.85 4.21 -17.82
CA TRP A 143 -4.80 3.65 -16.88
C TRP A 143 -4.96 2.15 -17.13
N ALA A 144 -4.50 1.33 -16.20
CA ALA A 144 -4.50 -0.13 -16.29
C ALA A 144 -4.86 -0.74 -14.92
N PRO A 145 -6.15 -0.77 -14.55
CA PRO A 145 -6.57 -1.35 -13.27
C PRO A 145 -6.46 -2.87 -13.32
N GLU A 146 -5.87 -3.45 -12.28
CA GLU A 146 -5.74 -4.91 -12.13
C GLU A 146 -6.84 -5.50 -11.23
N GLN A 147 -7.53 -4.67 -10.47
CA GLN A 147 -8.53 -5.08 -9.48
C GLN A 147 -9.74 -4.16 -9.54
N SER A 148 -10.93 -4.72 -9.34
CA SER A 148 -12.21 -4.00 -9.49
C SER A 148 -12.31 -2.72 -8.66
N PHE A 149 -11.85 -2.72 -7.40
CA PHE A 149 -11.89 -1.52 -6.55
C PHE A 149 -11.02 -0.39 -7.10
N GLN A 150 -10.02 -0.69 -7.93
CA GLN A 150 -9.17 0.33 -8.54
C GLN A 150 -9.93 1.15 -9.57
N MET A 151 -11.04 0.65 -10.13
CA MET A 151 -11.85 1.40 -11.11
C MET A 151 -12.28 2.78 -10.59
N SER A 152 -12.51 2.92 -9.28
CA SER A 152 -12.86 4.19 -8.63
C SER A 152 -11.82 5.31 -8.82
N LYS A 153 -10.54 4.96 -9.04
CA LYS A 153 -9.45 5.94 -9.19
C LYS A 153 -9.23 6.39 -10.64
N SER A 154 -10.10 5.98 -11.57
CA SER A 154 -9.94 6.26 -13.00
C SER A 154 -9.90 7.76 -13.28
N ASP A 155 -10.79 8.53 -12.64
CA ASP A 155 -10.89 9.97 -12.84
C ASP A 155 -9.68 10.75 -12.29
N GLU A 156 -8.99 10.21 -11.29
CA GLU A 156 -7.76 10.79 -10.74
C GLU A 156 -6.55 10.56 -11.66
N CYS A 157 -6.63 9.62 -12.60
CA CYS A 157 -5.55 9.28 -13.52
C CYS A 157 -5.57 10.16 -14.77
N ARG A 158 -5.27 11.45 -14.60
CA ARG A 158 -5.23 12.44 -15.68
C ARG A 158 -3.85 13.07 -15.80
N PRO A 159 -3.43 13.51 -17.01
CA PRO A 159 -2.11 14.09 -17.23
C PRO A 159 -1.94 15.49 -16.61
N ILE A 160 -3.00 16.04 -16.00
CA ILE A 160 -2.98 17.29 -15.25
C ILE A 160 -2.49 16.99 -13.84
N GLY A 161 -1.18 16.99 -13.68
CA GLY A 161 -0.50 16.71 -12.42
C GLY A 161 0.21 17.95 -11.86
N THR A 162 0.33 18.01 -10.53
CA THR A 162 1.10 19.04 -9.82
C THR A 162 2.25 18.45 -9.01
N THR A 163 2.33 17.11 -8.95
CA THR A 163 3.39 16.41 -8.23
C THR A 163 4.58 16.25 -9.16
N VAL A 164 5.73 16.73 -8.71
CA VAL A 164 7.00 16.50 -9.37
C VAL A 164 7.43 15.06 -9.12
N LYS A 165 7.71 14.33 -10.20
CA LYS A 165 8.31 12.99 -10.18
C LYS A 165 9.53 13.00 -11.11
N SER A 166 10.38 11.99 -10.96
CA SER A 166 11.56 11.83 -11.80
C SER A 166 11.63 10.45 -12.45
N SER A 167 12.33 10.38 -13.58
CA SER A 167 12.77 9.12 -14.17
C SER A 167 14.27 9.18 -14.47
N LEU A 168 14.93 8.04 -14.34
CA LEU A 168 16.36 7.92 -14.47
C LEU A 168 16.74 7.39 -15.85
N VAL A 169 17.36 8.22 -16.67
CA VAL A 169 17.94 7.86 -17.95
C VAL A 169 19.45 7.72 -17.79
N ARG A 170 20.04 6.63 -18.29
CA ARG A 170 21.50 6.46 -18.29
C ARG A 170 22.06 6.72 -19.68
N LEU A 171 23.06 7.59 -19.75
CA LEU A 171 23.77 7.91 -20.98
C LEU A 171 25.25 7.54 -20.86
N ALA A 172 25.86 7.16 -21.98
CA ALA A 172 27.28 6.84 -22.06
C ALA A 172 28.15 8.12 -22.10
N GLU A 173 27.66 9.15 -22.78
CA GLU A 173 28.30 10.46 -22.95
C GLU A 173 27.45 11.55 -22.27
N PRO A 174 28.04 12.71 -21.92
CA PRO A 174 27.26 13.82 -21.39
C PRO A 174 26.33 14.36 -22.49
N PRO A 175 25.05 14.63 -22.19
CA PRO A 175 24.13 15.14 -23.20
C PRO A 175 24.58 16.53 -23.65
N ALA A 176 24.66 16.75 -24.96
CA ALA A 176 24.88 18.09 -25.50
C ALA A 176 23.64 18.97 -25.23
N PRO A 177 23.79 20.31 -25.21
CA PRO A 177 22.64 21.21 -25.13
C PRO A 177 21.63 20.89 -26.24
N GLY A 178 20.36 20.68 -25.86
CA GLY A 178 19.31 20.32 -26.82
C GLY A 178 19.28 18.86 -27.27
N ALA A 179 20.17 18.00 -26.74
CA ALA A 179 20.22 16.59 -27.13
C ALA A 179 19.10 15.74 -26.49
N LEU A 180 18.43 16.26 -25.47
CA LEU A 180 17.27 15.63 -24.86
C LEU A 180 16.00 16.30 -25.35
N THR A 181 15.14 15.51 -25.98
CA THR A 181 13.87 15.96 -26.54
C THR A 181 12.72 15.13 -25.98
N THR A 182 11.51 15.64 -26.13
CA THR A 182 10.28 14.93 -25.81
C THR A 182 9.25 15.17 -26.91
N SER A 183 8.26 14.29 -27.00
CA SER A 183 7.05 14.53 -27.80
C SER A 183 5.91 15.07 -26.94
N GLY A 184 6.11 15.14 -25.62
CA GLY A 184 5.13 15.64 -24.65
C GLY A 184 5.16 17.14 -24.45
N PRO A 185 4.25 17.68 -23.62
CA PRO A 185 4.30 19.07 -23.19
C PRO A 185 5.59 19.35 -22.39
N VAL A 186 6.05 20.60 -22.41
CA VAL A 186 7.17 21.05 -21.57
C VAL A 186 6.67 22.12 -20.61
N ALA A 187 6.83 21.89 -19.31
CA ALA A 187 6.51 22.84 -18.25
C ALA A 187 7.72 23.75 -18.01
N ARG A 188 7.57 25.04 -18.27
CA ARG A 188 8.59 26.05 -18.02
C ARG A 188 8.58 26.51 -16.56
N ALA A 189 9.63 27.25 -16.17
CA ALA A 189 9.85 27.70 -14.80
C ALA A 189 8.73 28.61 -14.24
N ASP A 190 7.97 29.26 -15.11
CA ASP A 190 6.80 30.09 -14.81
C ASP A 190 5.47 29.32 -14.81
N ALA A 191 5.52 27.98 -14.85
CA ALA A 191 4.39 27.09 -15.04
C ALA A 191 3.66 27.25 -16.39
N GLU A 192 4.25 27.94 -17.36
CA GLU A 192 3.77 27.94 -18.74
C GLU A 192 3.98 26.54 -19.35
N LEU A 193 2.92 25.99 -19.92
CA LEU A 193 2.97 24.73 -20.65
C LEU A 193 3.20 25.00 -22.13
N VAL A 194 4.38 24.64 -22.62
CA VAL A 194 4.60 24.46 -24.06
C VAL A 194 3.79 23.23 -24.50
N PRO A 195 2.89 23.36 -25.49
CA PRO A 195 2.10 22.24 -25.97
C PRO A 195 2.97 21.07 -26.46
N ALA A 196 2.38 19.87 -26.47
CA ALA A 196 3.03 18.70 -27.02
C ALA A 196 3.37 18.89 -28.50
N ALA A 197 4.65 18.76 -28.84
CA ALA A 197 5.16 18.78 -30.19
C ALA A 197 6.37 17.85 -30.29
N GLU A 198 6.55 17.22 -31.45
CA GLU A 198 7.71 16.37 -31.70
C GLU A 198 9.00 17.20 -31.64
N GLY A 199 9.99 16.69 -30.91
CA GLY A 199 11.29 17.36 -30.80
C GLY A 199 11.32 18.53 -29.82
N ASN A 200 10.30 18.69 -28.97
CA ASN A 200 10.34 19.66 -27.87
C ASN A 200 11.62 19.45 -27.05
N VAL A 201 12.46 20.48 -26.96
CA VAL A 201 13.71 20.41 -26.20
C VAL A 201 13.40 20.40 -24.71
N ILE A 202 13.96 19.43 -24.00
CA ILE A 202 13.88 19.37 -22.54
C ILE A 202 14.96 20.31 -21.99
N PRO A 203 14.62 21.28 -21.12
CA PRO A 203 15.60 22.21 -20.58
C PRO A 203 16.52 21.51 -19.57
N ALA A 204 17.81 21.84 -19.61
CA ALA A 204 18.74 21.49 -18.55
C ALA A 204 18.46 22.35 -17.32
N LEU A 205 18.52 21.74 -16.14
CA LEU A 205 18.32 22.40 -14.86
C LEU A 205 19.63 22.39 -14.08
N ASP A 206 19.92 23.50 -13.42
CA ASP A 206 21.08 23.60 -12.52
C ASP A 206 20.86 22.76 -11.24
N GLU A 207 19.61 22.70 -10.77
CA GLU A 207 19.21 21.96 -9.56
C GLU A 207 17.85 21.23 -9.76
N PRO A 208 17.58 20.18 -8.98
CA PRO A 208 16.28 19.51 -9.01
C PRO A 208 15.13 20.46 -8.67
N PRO A 209 13.96 20.35 -9.34
CA PRO A 209 12.82 21.20 -9.05
C PRO A 209 12.29 20.99 -7.62
N PRO A 210 11.67 22.02 -7.00
CA PRO A 210 11.05 21.88 -5.69
C PRO A 210 10.06 20.71 -5.67
N GLY A 211 10.13 19.87 -4.63
CA GLY A 211 9.29 18.67 -4.52
C GLY A 211 9.84 17.42 -5.21
N ALA A 212 10.96 17.50 -5.93
CA ALA A 212 11.63 16.34 -6.53
C ALA A 212 12.32 15.41 -5.50
N ARG A 213 12.50 15.85 -4.25
CA ARG A 213 13.22 15.08 -3.22
C ARG A 213 12.36 13.90 -2.74
N TRP A 214 12.56 12.75 -3.37
CA TRP A 214 12.17 11.43 -2.85
C TRP A 214 13.37 10.50 -2.58
N ARG A 215 14.61 11.03 -2.60
CA ARG A 215 15.82 10.29 -2.22
C ARG A 215 16.40 10.78 -0.89
N SER A 216 15.70 10.53 0.20
CA SER A 216 16.24 10.19 1.54
C SER A 216 15.12 10.35 2.59
N ASN A 217 15.26 9.61 3.68
CA ASN A 217 14.30 9.39 4.76
C ASN A 217 13.88 10.62 5.60
N ASP A 218 13.83 11.84 5.06
CA ASP A 218 13.35 13.02 5.79
C ASP A 218 11.87 13.29 5.51
N ALA A 219 11.03 12.90 6.45
CA ALA A 219 9.58 13.09 6.48
C ALA A 219 9.13 14.56 6.69
N THR A 220 9.96 15.52 6.33
CA THR A 220 9.74 16.94 6.61
C THR A 220 10.18 17.75 5.41
N LEU A 221 9.25 18.02 4.49
CA LEU A 221 9.09 19.28 3.74
C LEU A 221 7.99 19.08 2.70
N ARG A 222 6.73 19.37 3.11
CA ARG A 222 5.62 19.58 2.18
C ARG A 222 5.83 20.93 1.48
N GLY A 223 6.60 20.93 0.40
CA GLY A 223 6.69 22.07 -0.51
C GLY A 223 5.64 21.92 -1.61
N GLN A 224 4.44 22.44 -1.38
CA GLN A 224 3.50 22.71 -2.47
C GLN A 224 4.09 23.83 -3.33
N LEU A 225 4.20 23.62 -4.64
CA LEU A 225 4.34 24.72 -5.58
C LEU A 225 3.06 25.59 -5.46
N PRO A 226 3.17 26.91 -5.27
CA PRO A 226 1.99 27.77 -5.22
C PRO A 226 1.42 27.88 -6.63
N ILE A 227 0.23 27.30 -6.86
CA ILE A 227 -0.50 27.52 -8.09
C ILE A 227 -1.50 28.65 -7.84
N VAL A 228 -1.35 29.73 -8.60
CA VAL A 228 -2.38 30.75 -8.77
C VAL A 228 -3.51 30.11 -9.59
N ASN A 229 -4.70 30.01 -8.99
CA ASN A 229 -5.91 29.52 -9.65
C ASN A 229 -6.27 30.43 -10.84
N TYR A 230 -6.67 29.81 -11.95
CA TYR A 230 -7.55 30.40 -12.96
C TYR A 230 -8.83 29.56 -13.03
#